data_AF-A0A015KIR5-F1
#
_entry.id   AF-A0A015KIR5-F1
#
_cell.length_a   1.000
_cell.length_b   1.000
_cell.length_c   1.000
_cell.angle_alpha   90.00
_cell.angle_beta   90.00
_cell.angle_gamma   90.00
#
_symmetry.space_group_name_H-M   'P 1'
#
loop_
_entity.id
_entity.type
_entity.pdbx_description
1 polymer ?
#
loop_
_entity_poly.entity_id
_entity_poly.type
_entity_poly.pdbx_seq_one_letter_code
_entity_poly.pdbx_strand_id
1 'polypeptide(L)'
;MRENSDDNSVTETSFDVMERAKSFLIENVQENGHQQQQIREQISEHKYRVLIDLESIQLKKNIKNIYVRYSYPALGITHNKSTQVLSNVEECKDILLVNGTNTIDVIMTPQRLNRYFEAVPLLMEIWQTIDQKQSQIGVATLRLEEIFLSQPVIDDETNTEIKTFTTLAPIKAIGVSTNSREMGHINVLIRLDDYGENNSIQVQQQRGLTKSQSVTELSELFKERQPIKDEIEKENDDGTAKSPIEENENGNSTVNNYDEHISTFRSDLFKKAAENMKFTQETLAVKKKNVTRQSFGKFKVQQLKSIDRQLQQYILYFKTRDESLLRAEKDFERHWLELDRQFDQKSKELENRNSSPLVKDLHEEINSLKIQLNTTKREKDHYRSQWLRSLQVLAGMHESESEETLFWKGFREMDKCWWQVKRMAEEEMELIDYEKFTLDILKGEIERLRSLSQSC
;
A
#
# COMPACT_ATOMS: atom_id res chain seq x y z
N MET A 1 50.93 -67.83 8.33
CA MET A 1 49.95 -68.23 9.35
C MET A 1 49.42 -66.95 9.99
N ARG A 2 48.09 -66.89 10.21
CA ARG A 2 47.29 -66.12 11.21
C ARG A 2 48.05 -65.06 12.04
N GLU A 3 47.53 -63.87 12.36
CA GLU A 3 46.19 -63.52 12.89
C GLU A 3 46.07 -61.98 13.03
N ASN A 4 44.84 -61.49 13.26
CA ASN A 4 44.36 -60.09 13.35
C ASN A 4 44.78 -59.30 14.61
N SER A 5 44.68 -57.95 14.52
CA SER A 5 44.02 -57.03 15.48
C SER A 5 44.28 -55.57 15.02
N ASP A 6 43.31 -54.86 14.45
CA ASP A 6 42.29 -54.00 15.11
C ASP A 6 42.87 -52.78 15.85
N ASP A 7 42.73 -51.59 15.25
CA ASP A 7 42.42 -50.30 15.91
C ASP A 7 42.50 -49.16 14.88
N ASN A 8 41.35 -48.67 14.37
CA ASN A 8 41.15 -47.29 13.84
C ASN A 8 39.73 -47.10 13.26
N SER A 9 38.68 -47.20 14.08
CA SER A 9 37.29 -46.98 13.61
C SER A 9 36.46 -45.98 14.43
N VAL A 10 37.09 -45.14 15.27
CA VAL A 10 36.34 -44.28 16.21
C VAL A 10 36.41 -42.78 15.88
N THR A 11 37.23 -42.32 14.93
CA THR A 11 37.41 -40.88 14.67
C THR A 11 36.60 -40.31 13.50
N GLU A 12 36.11 -41.13 12.55
CA GLU A 12 35.41 -40.62 11.36
C GLU A 12 33.90 -40.37 11.58
N THR A 13 33.25 -41.11 12.48
CA THR A 13 31.81 -40.95 12.72
C THR A 13 31.48 -39.73 13.57
N SER A 14 32.39 -39.27 14.43
CA SER A 14 32.18 -38.07 15.25
C SER A 14 32.32 -36.76 14.48
N PHE A 15 33.08 -36.74 13.39
CA PHE A 15 33.27 -35.54 12.56
C PHE A 15 32.05 -35.32 11.65
N ASP A 16 31.49 -36.40 11.10
CA ASP A 16 30.33 -36.37 10.20
C ASP A 16 29.01 -36.02 10.93
N VAL A 17 28.88 -36.44 12.20
CA VAL A 17 27.74 -36.05 13.05
C VAL A 17 27.81 -34.57 13.44
N MET A 18 29.02 -34.03 13.64
CA MET A 18 29.21 -32.62 13.99
C MET A 18 29.00 -31.68 12.78
N GLU A 19 29.43 -32.10 11.58
CA GLU A 19 29.16 -31.41 10.31
C GLU A 19 27.67 -31.45 9.93
N ARG A 20 26.99 -32.59 10.13
CA ARG A 20 25.52 -32.65 9.98
C ARG A 20 24.78 -31.79 10.98
N ALA A 21 25.20 -31.77 12.25
CA ALA A 21 24.57 -30.92 13.27
C ALA A 21 24.78 -29.42 13.00
N LYS A 22 25.95 -29.03 12.46
CA LYS A 22 26.19 -27.65 11.98
C LYS A 22 25.33 -27.31 10.77
N SER A 23 25.19 -28.23 9.82
CA SER A 23 24.36 -28.03 8.62
C SER A 23 22.88 -27.89 8.98
N PHE A 24 22.36 -28.72 9.90
CA PHE A 24 20.99 -28.60 10.42
C PHE A 24 20.75 -27.32 11.22
N LEU A 25 21.76 -26.83 11.95
CA LEU A 25 21.67 -25.53 12.64
C LEU A 25 21.70 -24.36 11.66
N ILE A 26 22.48 -24.44 10.57
CA ILE A 26 22.55 -23.41 9.53
C ILE A 26 21.24 -23.37 8.73
N GLU A 27 20.68 -24.53 8.38
CA GLU A 27 19.42 -24.66 7.63
C GLU A 27 18.22 -24.18 8.47
N ASN A 28 18.15 -24.52 9.76
CA ASN A 28 17.12 -23.99 10.66
C ASN A 28 17.27 -22.49 10.99
N VAL A 29 18.50 -21.95 10.95
CA VAL A 29 18.76 -20.50 11.08
C VAL A 29 18.41 -19.77 9.78
N GLN A 30 18.59 -20.41 8.61
CA GLN A 30 18.17 -19.88 7.31
C GLN A 30 16.65 -19.93 7.12
N GLU A 31 15.97 -21.03 7.49
CA GLU A 31 14.51 -21.15 7.38
C GLU A 31 13.77 -20.22 8.34
N ASN A 32 14.23 -20.10 9.60
CA ASN A 32 13.72 -19.08 10.51
C ASN A 32 14.11 -17.67 10.06
N GLY A 33 15.27 -17.51 9.42
CA GLY A 33 15.71 -16.28 8.80
C GLY A 33 14.77 -15.83 7.68
N HIS A 34 14.36 -16.72 6.78
CA HIS A 34 13.43 -16.44 5.69
C HIS A 34 12.00 -16.16 6.17
N GLN A 35 11.51 -16.89 7.17
CA GLN A 35 10.21 -16.58 7.78
C GLN A 35 10.24 -15.25 8.54
N GLN A 36 11.32 -14.95 9.25
CA GLN A 36 11.51 -13.63 9.89
C GLN A 36 11.73 -12.53 8.86
N GLN A 37 12.39 -12.78 7.73
CA GLN A 37 12.55 -11.82 6.63
C GLN A 37 11.23 -11.53 5.94
N GLN A 38 10.40 -12.54 5.65
CA GLN A 38 9.06 -12.33 5.12
C GLN A 38 8.16 -11.57 6.10
N ILE A 39 8.22 -11.85 7.40
CA ILE A 39 7.48 -11.07 8.41
C ILE A 39 8.05 -9.64 8.53
N ARG A 40 9.36 -9.46 8.37
CA ARG A 40 10.04 -8.16 8.45
C ARG A 40 9.74 -7.29 7.23
N GLU A 41 9.74 -7.86 6.02
CA GLU A 41 9.29 -7.22 4.77
C GLU A 41 7.79 -6.86 4.80
N GLN A 42 6.98 -7.60 5.58
CA GLN A 42 5.57 -7.29 5.78
C GLN A 42 5.32 -6.14 6.77
N ILE A 43 6.29 -5.82 7.64
CA ILE A 43 6.16 -4.79 8.69
C ILE A 43 7.09 -3.59 8.41
N SER A 44 8.08 -3.72 7.53
CA SER A 44 9.01 -2.64 7.22
C SER A 44 8.30 -1.52 6.47
N GLU A 45 8.42 -0.32 7.01
CA GLU A 45 7.92 0.88 6.36
C GLU A 45 8.93 1.32 5.32
N HIS A 46 8.46 1.46 4.08
CA HIS A 46 9.26 1.96 2.99
C HIS A 46 9.02 3.46 2.83
N LYS A 47 10.04 4.17 2.36
CA LYS A 47 9.87 5.56 1.93
C LYS A 47 9.53 5.57 0.45
N TYR A 48 8.35 6.07 0.14
CA TYR A 48 7.86 6.24 -1.22
C TYR A 48 7.85 7.70 -1.63
N ARG A 49 8.08 7.95 -2.92
CA ARG A 49 7.73 9.21 -3.57
C ARG A 49 6.78 8.93 -4.71
N VAL A 50 5.57 9.46 -4.60
CA VAL A 50 4.54 9.36 -5.63
C VAL A 50 4.48 10.68 -6.38
N LEU A 51 4.80 10.66 -7.66
CA LEU A 51 4.63 11.77 -8.58
C LEU A 51 3.37 11.52 -9.41
N ILE A 52 2.45 12.48 -9.39
CA ILE A 52 1.26 12.51 -10.25
C ILE A 52 1.42 13.72 -11.15
N ASP A 53 1.42 13.50 -12.45
CA ASP A 53 1.48 14.55 -13.46
C ASP A 53 0.28 14.48 -14.39
N LEU A 54 -0.43 15.58 -14.50
CA LEU A 54 -1.52 15.78 -15.45
C LEU A 54 -0.91 16.45 -16.67
N GLU A 55 -0.53 15.68 -17.68
CA GLU A 55 0.25 16.18 -18.81
C GLU A 55 -0.63 17.03 -19.74
N SER A 56 -1.76 16.47 -20.17
CA SER A 56 -2.58 17.08 -21.21
C SER A 56 -4.06 16.74 -21.09
N ILE A 57 -4.91 17.60 -21.65
CA ILE A 57 -6.36 17.44 -21.68
C ILE A 57 -6.90 17.64 -23.09
N GLN A 58 -7.77 16.73 -23.51
CA GLN A 58 -8.45 16.77 -24.80
C GLN A 58 -9.96 16.76 -24.58
N LEU A 59 -10.68 17.80 -25.02
CA LEU A 59 -12.14 17.91 -24.86
C LEU A 59 -12.87 17.90 -26.21
N LYS A 60 -14.01 17.21 -26.30
CA LYS A 60 -14.87 17.11 -27.49
C LYS A 60 -15.73 18.35 -27.74
N LYS A 61 -15.62 19.38 -26.90
CA LYS A 61 -16.34 20.65 -27.05
C LYS A 61 -15.39 21.78 -26.75
N ASN A 62 -15.57 22.89 -27.46
CA ASN A 62 -14.82 24.11 -27.17
C ASN A 62 -15.33 24.74 -25.86
N ILE A 63 -14.48 24.75 -24.85
CA ILE A 63 -14.81 25.25 -23.51
C ILE A 63 -13.67 26.19 -23.07
N LYS A 64 -14.03 27.33 -22.49
CA LYS A 64 -13.08 28.36 -22.04
C LYS A 64 -12.96 28.38 -20.52
N ASN A 65 -11.82 28.85 -20.04
CA ASN A 65 -11.51 29.05 -18.62
C ASN A 65 -11.65 27.78 -17.76
N ILE A 66 -10.95 26.72 -18.15
CA ILE A 66 -11.01 25.42 -17.47
C ILE A 66 -9.81 25.23 -16.56
N TYR A 67 -10.00 24.62 -15.41
CA TYR A 67 -8.92 24.07 -14.60
C TYR A 67 -9.29 22.69 -14.08
N VAL A 68 -8.29 21.87 -13.81
CA VAL A 68 -8.46 20.54 -13.24
C VAL A 68 -8.12 20.61 -11.76
N ARG A 69 -9.02 20.08 -10.94
CA ARG A 69 -8.90 20.00 -9.48
C ARG A 69 -8.87 18.54 -9.10
N TYR A 70 -7.79 18.06 -8.51
CA TYR A 70 -7.70 16.66 -8.08
C TYR A 70 -7.46 16.53 -6.58
N SER A 71 -7.91 15.42 -6.02
CA SER A 71 -7.76 15.09 -4.61
C SER A 71 -7.48 13.62 -4.44
N TYR A 72 -6.55 13.31 -3.54
CA TYR A 72 -6.23 11.95 -3.15
C TYR A 72 -5.97 11.87 -1.64
N PRO A 73 -7.03 11.77 -0.82
CA PRO A 73 -6.90 11.80 0.64
C PRO A 73 -6.03 10.68 1.20
N ALA A 74 -5.97 9.53 0.52
CA ALA A 74 -5.22 8.35 0.95
C ALA A 74 -3.69 8.60 1.07
N LEU A 75 -3.14 9.53 0.28
CA LEU A 75 -1.72 9.95 0.36
C LEU A 75 -1.56 11.31 1.05
N GLY A 76 -2.59 11.81 1.75
CA GLY A 76 -2.51 13.09 2.45
C GLY A 76 -2.74 14.31 1.57
N ILE A 77 -3.26 14.17 0.34
CA ILE A 77 -3.75 15.30 -0.45
C ILE A 77 -5.12 15.71 0.10
N THR A 78 -5.11 16.43 1.22
CA THR A 78 -6.31 16.87 1.95
C THR A 78 -6.94 18.15 1.37
N HIS A 79 -6.16 18.94 0.65
CA HIS A 79 -6.63 20.11 -0.11
C HIS A 79 -6.55 19.81 -1.60
N ASN A 80 -7.63 20.06 -2.34
CA ASN A 80 -7.62 19.76 -3.75
C ASN A 80 -6.63 20.69 -4.47
N LYS A 81 -5.64 20.11 -5.14
CA LYS A 81 -4.70 20.85 -5.95
C LYS A 81 -5.36 21.19 -7.27
N SER A 82 -5.27 22.45 -7.67
CA SER A 82 -5.83 22.97 -8.91
C SER A 82 -4.72 23.32 -9.89
N THR A 83 -4.86 22.91 -11.15
CA THR A 83 -4.01 23.37 -12.24
C THR A 83 -4.25 24.86 -12.52
N GLN A 84 -3.39 25.47 -13.34
CA GLN A 84 -3.66 26.80 -13.87
C GLN A 84 -4.92 26.79 -14.75
N VAL A 85 -5.63 27.92 -14.78
CA VAL A 85 -6.80 28.09 -15.65
C VAL A 85 -6.34 28.22 -17.10
N LEU A 86 -6.82 27.31 -17.95
CA LEU A 86 -6.67 27.33 -19.39
C LEU A 86 -7.74 28.23 -20.02
N SER A 87 -7.30 29.32 -20.66
CA SER A 87 -8.21 30.33 -21.21
C SER A 87 -9.07 29.82 -22.36
N ASN A 88 -8.53 28.97 -23.25
CA ASN A 88 -9.27 28.42 -24.40
C ASN A 88 -8.88 26.96 -24.63
N VAL A 89 -9.86 26.04 -24.53
CA VAL A 89 -9.70 24.65 -24.96
C VAL A 89 -10.45 24.44 -26.28
N GLU A 90 -9.70 24.25 -27.37
CA GLU A 90 -10.25 23.94 -28.69
C GLU A 90 -10.77 22.50 -28.75
N GLU A 91 -11.75 22.26 -29.62
CA GLU A 91 -12.36 20.93 -29.78
C GLU A 91 -11.34 19.91 -30.31
N CYS A 92 -11.27 18.76 -29.64
CA CYS A 92 -10.42 17.60 -29.95
C CYS A 92 -8.93 17.90 -30.03
N LYS A 93 -8.47 19.06 -29.54
CA LYS A 93 -7.05 19.40 -29.46
C LYS A 93 -6.50 18.99 -28.10
N ASP A 94 -5.32 18.40 -28.12
CA ASP A 94 -4.61 18.09 -26.89
C ASP A 94 -3.90 19.34 -26.37
N ILE A 95 -4.20 19.74 -25.14
CA ILE A 95 -3.68 20.96 -24.53
C ILE A 95 -2.93 20.60 -23.27
N LEU A 96 -1.67 21.03 -23.20
CA LEU A 96 -0.81 20.81 -22.04
C LEU A 96 -1.35 21.58 -20.83
N LEU A 97 -1.44 20.88 -19.71
CA LEU A 97 -1.84 21.47 -18.44
C LEU A 97 -0.60 22.04 -17.73
N VAL A 98 -0.65 23.32 -17.41
CA VAL A 98 0.42 23.97 -16.62
C VAL A 98 0.12 23.79 -15.13
N ASN A 99 1.14 23.40 -14.37
CA ASN A 99 1.06 23.04 -12.94
C ASN A 99 0.21 21.79 -12.66
N GLY A 100 0.30 20.78 -13.53
CA GLY A 100 -0.28 19.44 -13.33
C GLY A 100 0.54 18.52 -12.43
N THR A 101 1.84 18.81 -12.24
CA THR A 101 2.78 17.97 -11.50
C THR A 101 2.66 18.11 -9.98
N ASN A 102 2.71 16.97 -9.29
CA ASN A 102 2.75 16.94 -7.84
C ASN A 102 3.51 15.72 -7.32
N THR A 103 4.50 15.98 -6.48
CA THR A 103 5.27 14.96 -5.77
C THR A 103 4.81 14.87 -4.32
N ILE A 104 4.67 13.63 -3.84
CA ILE A 104 4.18 13.32 -2.51
C ILE A 104 5.11 12.29 -1.90
N ASP A 105 5.80 12.67 -0.83
CA ASP A 105 6.64 11.75 -0.07
C ASP A 105 5.80 11.09 1.01
N VAL A 106 5.74 9.77 1.03
CA VAL A 106 4.95 9.00 1.99
C VAL A 106 5.74 7.86 2.58
N ILE A 107 5.53 7.59 3.86
CA ILE A 107 6.15 6.48 4.58
C ILE A 107 5.03 5.51 4.97
N MET A 108 5.07 4.29 4.44
CA MET A 108 4.11 3.25 4.79
C MET A 108 4.63 1.86 4.38
N THR A 109 3.95 0.80 4.81
CA THR A 109 4.26 -0.56 4.36
C THR A 109 3.80 -0.77 2.90
N PRO A 110 4.48 -1.62 2.11
CA PRO A 110 4.10 -1.90 0.72
C PRO A 110 2.65 -2.41 0.60
N GLN A 111 2.22 -3.26 1.52
CA GLN A 111 0.85 -3.78 1.57
C GLN A 111 -0.19 -2.68 1.78
N ARG A 112 0.12 -1.69 2.63
CA ARG A 112 -0.77 -0.58 2.91
C ARG A 112 -0.87 0.35 1.70
N LEU A 113 0.24 0.60 1.01
CA LEU A 113 0.25 1.38 -0.23
C LEU A 113 -0.62 0.73 -1.30
N ASN A 114 -0.43 -0.58 -1.50
CA ASN A 114 -1.21 -1.34 -2.48
C ASN A 114 -2.72 -1.27 -2.19
N ARG A 115 -3.11 -1.52 -0.93
CA ARG A 115 -4.51 -1.40 -0.50
C ARG A 115 -5.11 -0.02 -0.76
N TYR A 116 -4.33 1.05 -0.59
CA TYR A 116 -4.84 2.40 -0.88
C TYR A 116 -5.07 2.63 -2.38
N PHE A 117 -4.16 2.15 -3.21
CA PHE A 117 -4.20 2.33 -4.67
C PHE A 117 -5.31 1.49 -5.33
N GLU A 118 -5.63 0.34 -4.74
CA GLU A 118 -6.75 -0.53 -5.12
C GLU A 118 -8.10 0.03 -4.63
N ALA A 119 -8.18 0.46 -3.37
CA ALA A 119 -9.46 0.84 -2.76
C ALA A 119 -9.97 2.23 -3.15
N VAL A 120 -9.08 3.18 -3.47
CA VAL A 120 -9.44 4.58 -3.70
C VAL A 120 -8.94 5.03 -5.06
N PRO A 121 -9.83 5.40 -6.01
CA PRO A 121 -9.40 5.99 -7.28
C PRO A 121 -9.01 7.46 -7.09
N LEU A 122 -8.06 7.93 -7.90
CA LEU A 122 -7.76 9.35 -8.07
C LEU A 122 -8.95 10.04 -8.75
N LEU A 123 -9.53 11.01 -8.04
CA LEU A 123 -10.63 11.83 -8.54
C LEU A 123 -10.08 13.13 -9.12
N MET A 124 -10.39 13.38 -10.39
CA MET A 124 -10.02 14.59 -11.11
C MET A 124 -11.30 15.30 -11.56
N GLU A 125 -11.55 16.48 -11.02
CA GLU A 125 -12.71 17.30 -11.33
C GLU A 125 -12.32 18.39 -12.32
N ILE A 126 -13.08 18.51 -13.40
CA ILE A 126 -12.90 19.53 -14.42
C ILE A 126 -13.87 20.66 -14.11
N TRP A 127 -13.32 21.82 -13.79
CA TRP A 127 -14.07 23.01 -13.42
C TRP A 127 -13.93 24.09 -14.48
N GLN A 128 -14.99 24.87 -14.67
CA GLN A 128 -15.00 26.04 -15.53
C GLN A 128 -15.39 27.28 -14.76
N THR A 129 -14.68 28.37 -15.05
CA THR A 129 -14.98 29.69 -14.51
C THR A 129 -15.64 30.56 -15.58
N ILE A 130 -16.95 30.79 -15.44
CA ILE A 130 -17.71 31.74 -16.27
C ILE A 130 -18.13 32.90 -15.37
N ASP A 131 -17.75 34.13 -15.71
CA ASP A 131 -18.19 35.35 -15.01
C ASP A 131 -18.06 35.24 -13.47
N GLN A 132 -16.90 34.74 -13.00
CA GLN A 132 -16.57 34.50 -11.59
C GLN A 132 -17.37 33.39 -10.88
N LYS A 133 -18.27 32.68 -11.58
CA LYS A 133 -18.92 31.48 -11.07
C LYS A 133 -18.16 30.23 -11.51
N GLN A 134 -17.85 29.37 -10.54
CA GLN A 134 -17.20 28.09 -10.78
C GLN A 134 -18.28 27.00 -10.93
N SER A 135 -18.29 26.34 -12.08
CA SER A 135 -19.17 25.21 -12.36
C SER A 135 -18.35 23.98 -12.70
N GLN A 136 -18.68 22.85 -12.08
CA GLN A 136 -18.10 21.56 -12.43
C GLN A 136 -18.73 21.06 -13.73
N ILE A 137 -17.91 20.74 -14.73
CA ILE A 137 -18.39 20.26 -16.03
C ILE A 137 -18.23 18.74 -16.14
N GLY A 138 -17.19 18.18 -15.52
CA GLY A 138 -16.92 16.76 -15.63
C GLY A 138 -16.01 16.22 -14.54
N VAL A 139 -15.92 14.89 -14.52
CA VAL A 139 -15.09 14.10 -13.62
C VAL A 139 -14.38 13.02 -14.42
N ALA A 140 -13.09 12.85 -14.15
CA ALA A 140 -12.32 11.69 -14.54
C ALA A 140 -11.87 10.93 -13.28
N THR A 141 -11.89 9.61 -13.36
CA THR A 141 -11.49 8.71 -12.28
C THR A 141 -10.39 7.80 -12.78
N LEU A 142 -9.31 7.67 -12.04
CA LEU A 142 -8.18 6.82 -12.39
C LEU A 142 -7.82 5.90 -11.22
N ARG A 143 -7.71 4.59 -11.47
CA ARG A 143 -7.21 3.64 -10.46
C ARG A 143 -5.69 3.64 -10.50
N LEU A 144 -5.06 3.78 -9.34
CA LEU A 144 -3.60 3.87 -9.26
C LEU A 144 -2.94 2.49 -9.21
N GLU A 145 -3.70 1.41 -8.99
CA GLU A 145 -3.21 0.02 -8.91
C GLU A 145 -2.41 -0.44 -10.13
N GLU A 146 -2.71 0.12 -11.30
CA GLU A 146 -2.07 -0.24 -12.57
C GLU A 146 -0.56 0.05 -12.58
N ILE A 147 -0.08 0.92 -11.69
CA ILE A 147 1.36 1.17 -11.51
C ILE A 147 2.12 -0.06 -11.02
N PHE A 148 1.49 -0.95 -10.24
CA PHE A 148 2.15 -2.17 -9.75
C PHE A 148 2.33 -3.22 -10.83
N LEU A 149 1.61 -3.09 -11.96
CA LEU A 149 1.79 -3.94 -13.14
C LEU A 149 2.95 -3.48 -14.02
N SER A 150 3.46 -2.26 -13.82
CA SER A 150 4.59 -1.73 -14.58
C SER A 150 5.91 -2.37 -14.17
N GLN A 151 6.83 -2.54 -15.14
CA GLN A 151 8.15 -3.10 -14.87
C GLN A 151 8.97 -2.10 -14.05
N PRO A 152 9.56 -2.54 -12.92
CA PRO A 152 10.45 -1.67 -12.16
C PRO A 152 11.74 -1.40 -12.91
N VAL A 153 12.13 -0.13 -12.94
CA VAL A 153 13.44 0.33 -13.38
C VAL A 153 14.22 0.70 -12.13
N ILE A 154 15.36 0.04 -11.91
CA ILE A 154 16.24 0.37 -10.79
C ILE A 154 17.14 1.53 -11.23
N ASP A 155 17.12 2.61 -10.46
CA ASP A 155 18.05 3.72 -10.65
C ASP A 155 19.39 3.41 -9.97
N ASP A 156 20.45 3.27 -10.76
CA ASP A 156 21.79 2.89 -10.27
C ASP A 156 22.38 3.94 -9.31
N GLU A 157 21.98 5.21 -9.40
CA GLU A 157 22.51 6.29 -8.56
C GLU A 157 21.94 6.27 -7.14
N THR A 158 20.64 5.96 -7.01
CA THR A 158 19.92 6.05 -5.73
C THR A 158 19.48 4.68 -5.19
N ASN A 159 19.71 3.61 -5.95
CA ASN A 159 19.22 2.25 -5.71
C ASN A 159 17.70 2.26 -5.43
N THR A 160 16.97 3.08 -6.19
CA THR A 160 15.51 3.23 -6.05
C THR A 160 14.79 2.41 -7.10
N GLU A 161 13.73 1.73 -6.68
CA GLU A 161 12.86 1.02 -7.60
C GLU A 161 11.81 2.00 -8.14
N ILE A 162 11.94 2.38 -9.41
CA ILE A 162 11.05 3.34 -10.07
C ILE A 162 10.05 2.58 -10.93
N LYS A 163 8.76 2.82 -10.67
CA LYS A 163 7.65 2.35 -11.48
C LYS A 163 6.95 3.54 -12.13
N THR A 164 6.70 3.44 -13.44
CA THR A 164 6.06 4.52 -14.21
C THR A 164 4.88 3.98 -14.99
N PHE A 165 3.77 4.71 -14.95
CA PHE A 165 2.54 4.35 -15.61
C PHE A 165 1.89 5.59 -16.24
N THR A 166 1.64 5.53 -17.55
CA THR A 166 1.00 6.60 -18.32
C THR A 166 -0.31 6.10 -18.89
N THR A 167 -1.40 6.86 -18.72
CA THR A 167 -2.71 6.45 -19.21
C THR A 167 -3.62 7.62 -19.57
N LEU A 168 -4.61 7.31 -20.41
CA LEU A 168 -5.66 8.23 -20.84
C LEU A 168 -6.94 7.95 -20.05
N ALA A 169 -7.28 8.83 -19.11
CA ALA A 169 -8.50 8.71 -18.32
C ALA A 169 -9.69 9.42 -19.00
N PRO A 170 -10.84 8.75 -19.21
CA PRO A 170 -12.01 9.36 -19.83
C PRO A 170 -12.70 10.35 -18.88
N ILE A 171 -13.08 11.51 -19.42
CA ILE A 171 -13.80 12.57 -18.72
C ILE A 171 -15.29 12.39 -18.95
N LYS A 172 -16.06 12.22 -17.87
CA LYS A 172 -17.51 12.08 -17.89
C LYS A 172 -18.17 13.40 -17.51
N ALA A 173 -19.18 13.85 -18.27
CA ALA A 173 -19.95 15.05 -17.92
C ALA A 173 -20.76 14.88 -16.62
N ILE A 174 -20.87 15.96 -15.85
CA ILE A 174 -21.82 16.05 -14.72
C ILE A 174 -23.23 16.37 -15.26
N GLY A 175 -24.20 15.49 -14.96
CA GLY A 175 -25.61 15.65 -15.32
C GLY A 175 -26.45 14.47 -14.82
N VAL A 176 -27.63 14.75 -14.25
CA VAL A 176 -28.47 13.82 -13.44
C VAL A 176 -29.05 12.62 -14.22
N SER A 177 -28.77 12.45 -15.52
CA SER A 177 -29.26 11.30 -16.29
C SER A 177 -28.23 10.18 -16.37
N THR A 178 -28.72 8.95 -16.23
CA THR A 178 -28.07 7.62 -16.24
C THR A 178 -27.15 7.28 -17.43
N ASN A 179 -26.83 8.24 -18.29
CA ASN A 179 -25.86 8.14 -19.37
C ASN A 179 -24.87 9.31 -19.29
N SER A 180 -23.80 9.14 -18.52
CA SER A 180 -22.72 10.13 -18.45
C SER A 180 -22.04 10.24 -19.82
N ARG A 181 -22.34 11.30 -20.59
CA ARG A 181 -21.70 11.54 -21.89
C ARG A 181 -20.21 11.79 -21.69
N GLU A 182 -19.39 11.07 -22.44
CA GLU A 182 -17.95 11.29 -22.45
C GLU A 182 -17.62 12.62 -23.13
N MET A 183 -16.92 13.48 -22.39
CA MET A 183 -16.57 14.84 -22.78
C MET A 183 -15.16 14.94 -23.36
N GLY A 184 -14.32 13.92 -23.19
CA GLY A 184 -12.91 13.98 -23.57
C GLY A 184 -12.05 12.99 -22.79
N HIS A 185 -10.74 13.19 -22.86
CA HIS A 185 -9.73 12.41 -22.14
C HIS A 185 -8.72 13.34 -21.47
N ILE A 186 -8.13 12.87 -20.36
CA ILE A 186 -6.99 13.52 -19.71
C ILE A 186 -5.83 12.52 -19.69
N ASN A 187 -4.67 12.96 -20.12
CA ASN A 187 -3.44 12.18 -20.07
C ASN A 187 -2.77 12.38 -18.72
N VAL A 188 -2.49 11.27 -18.04
CA VAL A 188 -1.94 11.26 -16.69
C VAL A 188 -0.74 10.34 -16.63
N LEU A 189 0.37 10.86 -16.12
CA LEU A 189 1.59 10.14 -15.81
C LEU A 189 1.68 9.98 -14.29
N ILE A 190 1.89 8.75 -13.83
CA ILE A 190 2.13 8.44 -12.43
C ILE A 190 3.48 7.76 -12.33
N ARG A 191 4.31 8.22 -11.39
CA ARG A 191 5.60 7.63 -11.08
C ARG A 191 5.68 7.34 -9.59
N LEU A 192 6.13 6.14 -9.24
CA LEU A 192 6.31 5.66 -7.88
C LEU A 192 7.78 5.30 -7.71
N ASP A 193 8.49 6.06 -6.88
CA ASP A 193 9.86 5.75 -6.48
C ASP A 193 9.82 5.09 -5.10
N ASP A 194 10.31 3.85 -4.98
CA ASP A 194 10.54 3.17 -3.71
C ASP A 194 12.02 3.32 -3.32
N TYR A 195 12.26 3.99 -2.19
CA TYR A 195 13.60 4.17 -1.61
C TYR A 195 14.01 3.03 -0.67
N GLY A 196 13.19 1.98 -0.55
CA GLY A 196 13.41 0.84 0.33
C GLY A 196 13.09 1.14 1.79
N GLU A 197 13.50 0.22 2.67
CA GLU A 197 13.21 0.26 4.09
C GLU A 197 13.73 1.54 4.76
N ASN A 198 12.87 2.21 5.52
CA ASN A 198 13.23 3.37 6.29
C ASN A 198 14.12 2.96 7.49
N ASN A 199 15.44 3.10 7.35
CA ASN A 199 16.46 2.77 8.35
C ASN A 199 16.40 3.55 9.68
N SER A 200 15.34 4.31 9.93
CA SER A 200 15.11 5.01 11.21
C SER A 200 15.07 4.08 12.44
N ILE A 201 14.83 2.78 12.25
CA ILE A 201 14.88 1.77 13.33
C ILE A 201 16.33 1.35 13.67
N GLN A 202 17.29 1.46 12.75
CA GLN A 202 18.68 1.07 13.03
C GLN A 202 19.45 2.11 13.86
N VAL A 203 19.01 3.36 13.91
CA VAL A 203 19.65 4.40 14.76
C VAL A 203 19.30 4.24 16.25
N GLN A 204 18.27 3.46 16.59
CA GLN A 204 17.90 3.23 18.00
C GLN A 204 18.53 1.97 18.61
N GLN A 205 19.06 1.03 17.81
CA GLN A 205 19.68 -0.21 18.31
C GLN A 205 21.21 -0.15 18.47
N GLN A 206 21.89 0.87 17.93
CA GLN A 206 23.34 1.09 18.17
C GLN A 206 23.67 2.10 19.29
N ARG A 207 22.69 2.53 20.09
CA ARG A 207 22.91 3.33 21.33
C ARG A 207 22.66 2.55 22.61
N GLY A 208 22.80 1.23 22.57
CA GLY A 208 22.74 0.37 23.75
C GLY A 208 24.11 -0.10 24.19
N LEU A 209 25.01 0.81 24.60
CA LEU A 209 26.20 0.55 25.45
C LEU A 209 27.06 1.82 25.65
N THR A 210 26.50 2.90 26.20
CA THR A 210 27.25 3.79 27.11
C THR A 210 26.29 4.55 28.02
N LYS A 211 26.77 4.76 29.24
CA LYS A 211 26.05 5.23 30.42
C LYS A 211 25.80 6.74 30.35
N SER A 212 24.61 7.16 30.76
CA SER A 212 24.26 8.48 31.33
C SER A 212 24.24 9.71 30.39
N GLN A 213 23.04 10.23 30.07
CA GLN A 213 22.59 11.62 30.36
C GLN A 213 21.30 12.01 29.59
N SER A 214 20.46 12.75 30.31
CA SER A 214 19.36 13.66 29.89
C SER A 214 18.13 13.11 29.14
N VAL A 215 17.04 13.01 29.90
CA VAL A 215 15.64 13.08 29.42
C VAL A 215 15.23 14.56 29.43
N THR A 216 15.32 15.22 28.28
CA THR A 216 14.59 16.48 28.01
C THR A 216 14.44 16.58 26.50
N GLU A 217 13.25 16.29 25.96
CA GLU A 217 12.80 16.75 24.62
C GLU A 217 11.39 16.25 24.24
N LEU A 218 10.76 15.34 25.01
CA LEU A 218 9.38 14.90 24.76
C LEU A 218 8.30 15.65 25.56
N SER A 219 8.53 16.93 25.91
CA SER A 219 7.55 17.76 26.63
C SER A 219 7.10 19.01 25.88
N GLU A 220 7.42 19.16 24.59
CA GLU A 220 7.09 20.38 23.82
C GLU A 220 5.85 20.30 22.92
N LEU A 221 5.11 19.18 22.87
CA LEU A 221 3.95 19.01 21.98
C LEU A 221 2.57 19.19 22.63
N PHE A 222 2.49 19.62 23.89
CA PHE A 222 1.22 19.97 24.55
C PHE A 222 1.30 21.34 25.22
N LYS A 223 1.21 22.41 24.40
CA LYS A 223 1.14 23.79 24.89
C LYS A 223 0.04 24.58 24.18
N GLU A 224 -1.19 24.39 24.64
CA GLU A 224 -2.32 25.35 24.55
C GLU A 224 -3.41 24.81 25.50
N ARG A 225 -4.07 25.51 26.43
CA ARG A 225 -4.27 26.94 26.76
C ARG A 225 -4.87 26.98 28.17
N GLN A 226 -4.38 27.82 29.09
CA GLN A 226 -5.15 28.32 30.24
C GLN A 226 -4.66 29.73 30.65
N PRO A 227 -5.53 30.55 31.25
CA PRO A 227 -5.49 32.01 31.14
C PRO A 227 -4.63 32.70 32.20
N ILE A 228 -4.26 33.92 31.79
CA ILE A 228 -3.58 35.01 32.48
C ILE A 228 -4.17 35.29 33.87
N LYS A 229 -3.29 35.44 34.86
CA LYS A 229 -3.51 36.30 36.04
C LYS A 229 -2.24 37.06 36.37
N ASP A 230 -2.42 38.37 36.39
CA ASP A 230 -1.43 39.42 36.57
C ASP A 230 -0.86 39.47 38.00
N GLU A 231 0.44 39.73 38.08
CA GLU A 231 1.08 40.35 39.24
C GLU A 231 0.78 41.85 39.21
N ILE A 232 0.32 42.40 40.35
CA ILE A 232 0.41 43.82 40.65
C ILE A 232 1.18 43.96 41.95
N GLU A 233 2.37 44.52 41.83
CA GLU A 233 3.20 45.13 42.86
C GLU A 233 2.43 46.18 43.66
N LYS A 234 2.76 46.35 44.95
CA LYS A 234 2.83 47.69 45.58
C LYS A 234 3.81 47.72 46.75
N GLU A 235 4.86 48.51 46.57
CA GLU A 235 5.51 49.29 47.64
C GLU A 235 4.59 50.44 48.08
N ASN A 236 4.63 50.78 49.37
CA ASN A 236 5.00 52.11 49.91
C ASN A 236 4.48 52.30 51.36
N ASP A 237 5.46 52.46 52.25
CA ASP A 237 5.72 53.60 53.17
C ASP A 237 4.62 54.32 53.99
N ASP A 238 5.12 54.79 55.14
CA ASP A 238 4.71 55.87 56.04
C ASP A 238 3.86 55.59 57.31
N GLY A 239 4.54 55.58 58.46
CA GLY A 239 4.52 56.77 59.35
C GLY A 239 3.61 56.83 60.59
N THR A 240 4.24 56.75 61.77
CA THR A 240 3.97 57.51 63.04
C THR A 240 2.65 57.32 63.82
N ALA A 241 2.56 57.40 65.17
CA ALA A 241 3.47 57.67 66.29
C ALA A 241 2.81 57.27 67.63
N LYS A 242 3.61 56.90 68.66
CA LYS A 242 3.69 57.53 70.01
C LYS A 242 4.44 56.66 71.03
N SER A 243 5.53 57.22 71.54
CA SER A 243 6.29 56.89 72.76
C SER A 243 5.53 57.43 74.01
N PRO A 244 6.04 57.45 75.28
CA PRO A 244 7.43 57.26 75.74
C PRO A 244 7.65 56.66 77.18
N ILE A 245 8.93 56.66 77.57
CA ILE A 245 9.54 56.81 78.92
C ILE A 245 10.07 55.55 79.64
N GLU A 246 11.38 55.65 79.91
CA GLU A 246 12.32 54.83 80.65
C GLU A 246 12.10 54.89 82.17
N GLU A 247 12.64 53.94 82.95
CA GLU A 247 13.48 54.20 84.13
C GLU A 247 13.95 52.90 84.84
N ASN A 248 15.28 52.78 84.95
CA ASN A 248 16.10 52.45 86.12
C ASN A 248 15.93 51.16 86.96
N GLU A 249 17.01 50.38 86.91
CA GLU A 249 17.87 49.90 88.02
C GLU A 249 17.35 49.00 89.17
N ASN A 250 18.09 47.89 89.30
CA ASN A 250 18.65 47.28 90.52
C ASN A 250 17.73 46.79 91.65
N GLY A 251 17.86 45.49 91.96
CA GLY A 251 17.87 45.06 93.37
C GLY A 251 17.18 43.73 93.68
N ASN A 252 18.02 42.73 93.97
CA ASN A 252 17.81 41.64 94.92
C ASN A 252 16.68 40.61 94.71
N SER A 253 17.17 39.38 94.49
CA SER A 253 16.70 38.11 95.07
C SER A 253 15.77 38.25 96.28
N THR A 254 14.64 37.52 96.27
CA THR A 254 14.43 36.23 96.98
C THR A 254 12.93 35.90 97.05
N VAL A 255 12.26 35.61 95.92
CA VAL A 255 10.91 34.96 95.90
C VAL A 255 10.74 34.10 94.62
N ASN A 256 11.74 33.30 94.24
CA ASN A 256 11.74 32.61 92.94
C ASN A 256 11.67 31.10 93.12
N ASN A 257 10.49 30.56 93.42
CA ASN A 257 10.26 29.13 93.24
C ASN A 257 8.79 28.82 92.90
N TYR A 258 7.83 29.54 93.48
CA TYR A 258 6.41 29.32 93.19
C TYR A 258 5.97 29.91 91.84
N ASP A 259 6.51 31.04 91.39
CA ASP A 259 6.16 31.66 90.11
C ASP A 259 6.72 30.91 88.90
N GLU A 260 7.87 30.25 89.02
CA GLU A 260 8.44 29.44 87.96
C GLU A 260 7.63 28.15 87.76
N HIS A 261 7.13 27.55 88.84
CA HIS A 261 6.18 26.44 88.78
C HIS A 261 4.81 26.83 88.17
N ILE A 262 4.32 28.05 88.44
CA ILE A 262 3.08 28.55 87.82
C ILE A 262 3.29 28.88 86.34
N SER A 263 4.44 29.45 85.98
CA SER A 263 4.82 29.76 84.60
C SER A 263 5.02 28.50 83.75
N THR A 264 5.71 27.49 84.30
CA THR A 264 5.88 26.18 83.65
C THR A 264 4.55 25.45 83.50
N PHE A 265 3.69 25.46 84.52
CA PHE A 265 2.34 24.88 84.42
C PHE A 265 1.47 25.57 83.35
N ARG A 266 1.51 26.92 83.27
CA ARG A 266 0.82 27.66 82.21
C ARG A 266 1.38 27.31 80.84
N SER A 267 2.70 27.27 80.70
CA SER A 267 3.37 26.88 79.44
C SER A 267 2.97 25.47 79.01
N ASP A 268 2.93 24.50 79.92
CA ASP A 268 2.52 23.13 79.64
C ASP A 268 1.03 23.02 79.33
N LEU A 269 0.19 23.82 79.98
CA LEU A 269 -1.24 23.92 79.64
C LEU A 269 -1.42 24.49 78.23
N PHE A 270 -0.67 25.53 77.85
CA PHE A 270 -0.70 26.12 76.51
C PHE A 270 -0.11 25.19 75.45
N LYS A 271 0.97 24.45 75.76
CA LYS A 271 1.51 23.41 74.86
C LYS A 271 0.49 22.31 74.63
N LYS A 272 -0.14 21.80 75.69
CA LYS A 272 -1.19 20.76 75.58
C LYS A 272 -2.41 21.26 74.80
N ALA A 273 -2.81 22.52 74.99
CA ALA A 273 -3.87 23.15 74.21
C ALA A 273 -3.46 23.31 72.73
N ALA A 274 -2.22 23.71 72.45
CA ALA A 274 -1.69 23.86 71.10
C ALA A 274 -1.55 22.51 70.38
N GLU A 275 -1.13 21.46 71.07
CA GLU A 275 -1.07 20.09 70.53
C GLU A 275 -2.46 19.54 70.20
N ASN A 276 -3.44 19.75 71.09
CA ASN A 276 -4.84 19.38 70.83
C ASN A 276 -5.42 20.17 69.64
N MET A 277 -5.11 21.46 69.52
CA MET A 277 -5.52 22.29 68.39
C MET A 277 -4.86 21.83 67.08
N LYS A 278 -3.57 21.46 67.12
CA LYS A 278 -2.84 20.92 65.98
C LYS A 278 -3.41 19.58 65.53
N PHE A 279 -3.69 18.67 66.46
CA PHE A 279 -4.28 17.35 66.16
C PHE A 279 -5.67 17.47 65.55
N THR A 280 -6.52 18.36 66.09
CA THR A 280 -7.85 18.61 65.52
C THR A 280 -7.78 19.25 64.13
N GLN A 281 -6.82 20.13 63.88
CA GLN A 281 -6.59 20.71 62.55
C GLN A 281 -6.10 19.65 61.54
N GLU A 282 -5.17 18.78 61.95
CA GLU A 282 -4.64 17.71 61.09
C GLU A 282 -5.71 16.67 60.73
N THR A 283 -6.51 16.24 61.70
CA THR A 283 -7.63 15.31 61.46
C THR A 283 -8.69 15.89 60.50
N LEU A 284 -9.02 17.18 60.63
CA LEU A 284 -9.92 17.86 59.69
C LEU A 284 -9.30 17.99 58.28
N ALA A 285 -8.01 18.26 58.18
CA ALA A 285 -7.31 18.35 56.90
C ALA A 285 -7.27 16.98 56.17
N VAL A 286 -7.00 15.89 56.89
CA VAL A 286 -7.04 14.52 56.34
C VAL A 286 -8.46 14.15 55.91
N LYS A 287 -9.48 14.50 56.71
CA LYS A 287 -10.89 14.27 56.36
C LYS A 287 -11.29 15.02 55.08
N LYS A 288 -10.88 16.28 54.93
CA LYS A 288 -11.10 17.07 53.69
C LYS A 288 -10.41 16.43 52.48
N LYS A 289 -9.15 16.01 52.61
CA LYS A 289 -8.40 15.32 51.54
C LYS A 289 -9.05 13.98 51.14
N ASN A 290 -9.61 13.24 52.10
CA ASN A 290 -10.30 11.98 51.81
C ASN A 290 -11.63 12.21 51.07
N VAL A 291 -12.39 13.24 51.43
CA VAL A 291 -13.63 13.61 50.74
C VAL A 291 -13.36 14.00 49.28
N THR A 292 -12.32 14.80 49.03
CA THR A 292 -11.96 15.20 47.66
C THR A 292 -11.44 14.03 46.81
N ARG A 293 -10.66 13.11 47.40
CA ARG A 293 -10.26 11.86 46.73
C ARG A 293 -11.46 10.97 46.41
N GLN A 294 -12.42 10.86 47.34
CA GLN A 294 -13.62 10.05 47.13
C GLN A 294 -14.54 10.63 46.05
N SER A 295 -14.72 11.96 45.99
CA SER A 295 -15.50 12.60 44.92
C SER A 295 -14.83 12.47 43.56
N PHE A 296 -13.50 12.60 43.51
CA PHE A 296 -12.73 12.37 42.28
C PHE A 296 -12.81 10.91 41.80
N GLY A 297 -12.72 9.94 42.71
CA GLY A 297 -12.91 8.52 42.40
C GLY A 297 -14.31 8.24 41.83
N LYS A 298 -15.37 8.80 42.44
CA LYS A 298 -16.74 8.69 41.93
C LYS A 298 -16.88 9.29 40.53
N PHE A 299 -16.29 10.46 40.28
CA PHE A 299 -16.27 11.09 38.96
C PHE A 299 -15.57 10.23 37.91
N LYS A 300 -14.40 9.65 38.23
CA LYS A 300 -13.69 8.75 37.32
C LYS A 300 -14.47 7.47 37.03
N VAL A 301 -15.11 6.88 38.04
CA VAL A 301 -16.00 5.72 37.84
C VAL A 301 -17.18 6.08 36.93
N GLN A 302 -17.74 7.28 37.05
CA GLN A 302 -18.81 7.74 36.18
C GLN A 302 -18.34 7.95 34.73
N GLN A 303 -17.14 8.50 34.52
CA GLN A 303 -16.54 8.61 33.18
C GLN A 303 -16.31 7.23 32.56
N LEU A 304 -15.73 6.29 33.30
CA LEU A 304 -15.51 4.92 32.82
C LEU A 304 -16.83 4.23 32.47
N LYS A 305 -17.88 4.41 33.27
CA LYS A 305 -19.22 3.89 32.94
C LYS A 305 -19.81 4.49 31.66
N SER A 306 -19.54 5.77 31.39
CA SER A 306 -19.97 6.41 30.15
C SER A 306 -19.26 5.81 28.94
N ILE A 307 -17.95 5.59 29.05
CA ILE A 307 -17.14 4.98 27.99
C ILE A 307 -17.56 3.52 27.77
N ASP A 308 -17.78 2.75 28.83
CA ASP A 308 -18.24 1.37 28.75
C ASP A 308 -19.59 1.25 28.01
N ARG A 309 -20.53 2.15 28.28
CA ARG A 309 -21.80 2.22 27.52
C ARG A 309 -21.59 2.52 26.04
N GLN A 310 -20.69 3.46 25.71
CA GLN A 310 -20.35 3.75 24.32
C GLN A 310 -19.73 2.53 23.64
N LEU A 311 -18.80 1.84 24.30
CA LEU A 311 -18.20 0.61 23.78
C LEU A 311 -19.25 -0.49 23.55
N GLN A 312 -20.18 -0.68 24.48
CA GLN A 312 -21.28 -1.62 24.31
C GLN A 312 -22.18 -1.28 23.11
N GLN A 313 -22.46 0.00 22.89
CA GLN A 313 -23.19 0.46 21.70
C GLN A 313 -22.42 0.18 20.41
N TYR A 314 -21.12 0.44 20.38
CA TYR A 314 -20.28 0.14 19.22
C TYR A 314 -20.20 -1.37 18.94
N ILE A 315 -20.04 -2.19 19.97
CA ILE A 315 -20.03 -3.66 19.82
C ILE A 315 -21.35 -4.14 19.19
N LEU A 316 -22.50 -3.64 19.66
CA LEU A 316 -23.80 -4.01 19.09
C LEU A 316 -23.96 -3.52 17.64
N TYR A 317 -23.50 -2.30 17.35
CA TYR A 317 -23.49 -1.74 16.00
C TYR A 317 -22.65 -2.61 15.05
N PHE A 318 -21.43 -2.97 15.44
CA PHE A 318 -20.56 -3.83 14.64
C PHE A 318 -21.18 -5.22 14.43
N LYS A 319 -21.72 -5.84 15.48
CA LYS A 319 -22.40 -7.15 15.34
C LYS A 319 -23.57 -7.10 14.36
N THR A 320 -24.39 -6.05 14.42
CA THR A 320 -25.53 -5.88 13.50
C THR A 320 -25.05 -5.65 12.06
N ARG A 321 -23.98 -4.87 11.89
CA ARG A 321 -23.37 -4.62 10.58
C ARG A 321 -22.80 -5.92 9.99
N ASP A 322 -22.11 -6.71 10.80
CA ASP A 322 -21.50 -7.97 10.35
C ASP A 322 -22.58 -8.99 9.96
N GLU A 323 -23.68 -9.09 10.72
CA GLU A 323 -24.82 -9.92 10.33
C GLU A 323 -25.47 -9.45 9.02
N SER A 324 -25.55 -8.14 8.78
CA SER A 324 -26.05 -7.57 7.53
C SER A 324 -25.12 -7.86 6.35
N LEU A 325 -23.80 -7.75 6.55
CA LEU A 325 -22.79 -8.06 5.54
C LEU A 325 -22.84 -9.54 5.17
N LEU A 326 -22.95 -10.43 6.15
CA LEU A 326 -23.04 -11.88 5.91
C LEU A 326 -24.31 -12.25 5.12
N ARG A 327 -25.43 -11.53 5.33
CA ARG A 327 -26.63 -11.71 4.49
C ARG A 327 -26.41 -11.23 3.07
N ALA A 328 -25.82 -10.05 2.90
CA ALA A 328 -25.52 -9.51 1.59
C ALA A 328 -24.56 -10.42 0.80
N GLU A 329 -23.52 -10.95 1.45
CA GLU A 329 -22.58 -11.91 0.86
C GLU A 329 -23.29 -13.17 0.35
N LYS A 330 -24.19 -13.76 1.16
CA LYS A 330 -25.01 -14.90 0.74
C LYS A 330 -25.98 -14.57 -0.39
N ASP A 331 -26.46 -13.34 -0.48
CA ASP A 331 -27.30 -12.89 -1.59
C ASP A 331 -26.48 -12.76 -2.88
N PHE A 332 -25.27 -12.22 -2.78
CA PHE A 332 -24.34 -12.13 -3.90
C PHE A 332 -23.92 -13.51 -4.42
N GLU A 333 -23.57 -14.43 -3.53
CA GLU A 333 -23.21 -15.81 -3.90
C GLU A 333 -24.35 -16.50 -4.66
N ARG A 334 -25.59 -16.35 -4.18
CA ARG A 334 -26.78 -16.87 -4.87
C ARG A 334 -27.00 -16.25 -6.24
N HIS A 335 -26.87 -14.94 -6.35
CA HIS A 335 -26.99 -14.24 -7.63
C HIS A 335 -25.88 -14.64 -8.60
N TRP A 336 -24.66 -14.83 -8.10
CA TRP A 336 -23.52 -15.28 -8.90
C TRP A 336 -23.75 -16.68 -9.46
N LEU A 337 -24.20 -17.63 -8.63
CA LEU A 337 -24.55 -18.99 -9.08
C LEU A 337 -25.69 -19.00 -10.12
N GLU A 338 -26.70 -18.13 -9.98
CA GLU A 338 -27.78 -18.06 -10.97
C GLU A 338 -27.30 -17.44 -12.29
N LEU A 339 -26.41 -16.44 -12.23
CA LEU A 339 -25.77 -15.89 -13.42
C LEU A 339 -24.92 -16.93 -14.14
N ASP A 340 -24.11 -17.68 -13.40
CA ASP A 340 -23.28 -18.77 -13.93
C ASP A 340 -24.14 -19.84 -14.61
N ARG A 341 -25.24 -20.25 -13.96
CA ARG A 341 -26.23 -21.16 -14.54
C ARG A 341 -26.86 -20.62 -15.83
N GLN A 342 -27.14 -19.32 -15.90
CA GLN A 342 -27.67 -18.69 -17.12
C GLN A 342 -26.62 -18.60 -18.23
N PHE A 343 -25.36 -18.35 -17.90
CA PHE A 343 -24.26 -18.39 -18.87
C PHE A 343 -24.10 -19.80 -19.45
N ASP A 344 -24.06 -20.83 -18.60
CA ASP A 344 -24.01 -22.22 -19.04
C ASP A 344 -25.17 -22.61 -19.94
N GLN A 345 -26.38 -22.19 -19.58
CA GLN A 345 -27.57 -22.47 -20.38
C GLN A 345 -27.48 -21.79 -21.76
N LYS A 346 -27.08 -20.52 -21.82
CA LYS A 346 -26.89 -19.81 -23.10
C LYS A 346 -25.78 -20.41 -23.94
N SER A 347 -24.67 -20.81 -23.33
CA SER A 347 -23.56 -21.49 -24.03
C SER A 347 -24.05 -22.78 -24.67
N LYS A 348 -24.80 -23.61 -23.92
CA LYS A 348 -25.42 -24.84 -24.46
C LYS A 348 -26.43 -24.56 -25.56
N GLU A 349 -27.24 -23.49 -25.44
CA GLU A 349 -28.17 -23.09 -26.49
C GLU A 349 -27.46 -22.65 -27.77
N LEU A 350 -26.34 -21.93 -27.66
CA LEU A 350 -25.50 -21.54 -28.80
C LEU A 350 -24.83 -22.74 -29.46
N GLU A 351 -24.27 -23.66 -28.66
CA GLU A 351 -23.71 -24.91 -29.18
C GLU A 351 -24.78 -25.74 -29.89
N ASN A 352 -25.97 -25.86 -29.32
CA ASN A 352 -27.08 -26.57 -29.94
C ASN A 352 -27.51 -25.91 -31.27
N ARG A 353 -27.55 -24.58 -31.34
CA ARG A 353 -27.84 -23.85 -32.59
C ARG A 353 -26.76 -24.07 -33.65
N ASN A 354 -25.49 -24.05 -33.26
CA ASN A 354 -24.36 -24.31 -34.17
C ASN A 354 -24.30 -25.78 -34.60
N SER A 355 -24.79 -26.70 -33.76
CA SER A 355 -24.90 -28.12 -34.08
C SER A 355 -26.09 -28.46 -34.98
N SER A 356 -26.97 -27.48 -35.24
CA SER A 356 -28.14 -27.65 -36.11
C SER A 356 -27.71 -28.20 -37.47
N PRO A 357 -28.38 -29.24 -38.00
CA PRO A 357 -28.01 -29.88 -39.26
C PRO A 357 -27.90 -28.87 -40.40
N LEU A 358 -28.77 -27.86 -40.44
CA LEU A 358 -28.70 -26.78 -41.44
C LEU A 358 -27.38 -26.00 -41.41
N VAL A 359 -26.82 -25.74 -40.23
CA VAL A 359 -25.55 -25.00 -40.08
C VAL A 359 -24.37 -25.88 -40.50
N LYS A 360 -24.43 -27.19 -40.20
CA LYS A 360 -23.43 -28.17 -40.65
C LYS A 360 -23.44 -28.32 -42.17
N ASP A 361 -24.63 -28.45 -42.77
CA ASP A 361 -24.80 -28.57 -44.22
C ASP A 361 -24.24 -27.33 -44.95
N LEU A 362 -24.54 -26.12 -44.44
CA LEU A 362 -23.96 -24.88 -44.97
C LEU A 362 -22.43 -24.82 -44.78
N HIS A 363 -21.90 -25.36 -43.68
CA HIS A 363 -20.46 -25.39 -43.44
C HIS A 363 -19.74 -26.33 -44.40
N GLU A 364 -20.32 -27.51 -44.66
CA GLU A 364 -19.85 -28.47 -45.64
C GLU A 364 -19.92 -27.88 -47.07
N GLU A 365 -21.00 -27.18 -47.40
CA GLU A 365 -21.15 -26.48 -48.68
C GLU A 365 -20.08 -25.40 -48.86
N ILE A 366 -19.85 -24.54 -47.85
CA ILE A 366 -18.78 -23.53 -47.88
C ILE A 366 -17.41 -24.18 -48.07
N ASN A 367 -17.13 -25.29 -47.37
CA ASN A 367 -15.87 -26.01 -47.51
C ASN A 367 -15.71 -26.61 -48.92
N SER A 368 -16.77 -27.17 -49.49
CA SER A 368 -16.76 -27.70 -50.86
C SER A 368 -16.48 -26.60 -51.88
N LEU A 369 -17.13 -25.44 -51.75
CA LEU A 369 -16.93 -24.28 -52.60
C LEU A 369 -15.52 -23.69 -52.46
N LYS A 370 -14.96 -23.70 -51.25
CA LYS A 370 -13.58 -23.27 -50.99
C LYS A 370 -12.56 -24.19 -51.66
N ILE A 371 -12.80 -25.50 -51.65
CA ILE A 371 -11.96 -26.47 -52.37
C ILE A 371 -12.03 -26.20 -53.87
N GLN A 372 -13.24 -26.03 -54.43
CA GLN A 372 -13.43 -25.72 -55.85
C GLN A 372 -12.77 -24.39 -56.26
N LEU A 373 -12.91 -23.34 -55.45
CA LEU A 373 -12.25 -22.06 -55.69
C LEU A 373 -10.72 -22.23 -55.76
N ASN A 374 -10.16 -23.02 -54.84
CA ASN A 374 -8.72 -23.27 -54.81
C ASN A 374 -8.25 -24.12 -56.01
N THR A 375 -9.02 -25.12 -56.45
CA THR A 375 -8.69 -25.89 -57.64
C THR A 375 -8.72 -25.01 -58.89
N THR A 376 -9.78 -24.22 -59.08
CA THR A 376 -9.89 -23.29 -60.22
C THR A 376 -8.78 -22.24 -60.20
N LYS A 377 -8.39 -21.75 -59.02
CA LYS A 377 -7.26 -20.82 -58.89
C LYS A 377 -5.95 -21.46 -59.33
N ARG A 378 -5.68 -22.70 -58.89
CA ARG A 378 -4.48 -23.47 -59.32
C ARG A 378 -4.49 -23.73 -60.82
N GLU A 379 -5.64 -24.08 -61.39
CA GLU A 379 -5.79 -24.28 -62.84
C GLU A 379 -5.53 -22.98 -63.61
N LYS A 380 -6.10 -21.86 -63.16
CA LYS A 380 -5.85 -20.53 -63.74
C LYS A 380 -4.37 -20.18 -63.72
N ASP A 381 -3.71 -20.37 -62.58
CA ASP A 381 -2.28 -20.11 -62.45
C ASP A 381 -1.46 -21.05 -63.35
N HIS A 382 -1.85 -22.32 -63.42
CA HIS A 382 -1.24 -23.31 -64.31
C HIS A 382 -1.34 -22.92 -65.78
N TYR A 383 -2.55 -22.57 -66.26
CA TYR A 383 -2.75 -22.10 -67.62
C TYR A 383 -1.99 -20.80 -67.88
N ARG A 384 -2.01 -19.85 -66.95
CA ARG A 384 -1.21 -18.62 -67.08
C ARG A 384 0.27 -18.94 -67.27
N SER A 385 0.82 -19.86 -66.49
CA SER A 385 2.21 -20.31 -66.65
C SER A 385 2.46 -21.02 -67.98
N GLN A 386 1.54 -21.89 -68.43
CA GLN A 386 1.64 -22.55 -69.73
C GLN A 386 1.64 -21.54 -70.88
N TRP A 387 0.69 -20.59 -70.88
CA TRP A 387 0.62 -19.52 -71.88
C TRP A 387 1.86 -18.65 -71.89
N LEU A 388 2.38 -18.30 -70.71
CA LEU A 388 3.61 -17.52 -70.59
C LEU A 388 4.79 -18.26 -71.23
N ARG A 389 4.94 -19.56 -70.96
CA ARG A 389 5.97 -20.39 -71.59
C ARG A 389 5.81 -20.49 -73.10
N SER A 390 4.59 -20.75 -73.59
CA SER A 390 4.32 -20.81 -75.03
C SER A 390 4.63 -19.48 -75.73
N LEU A 391 4.30 -18.35 -75.11
CA LEU A 391 4.64 -17.02 -75.63
C LEU A 391 6.15 -16.76 -75.61
N GLN A 392 6.87 -17.18 -74.56
CA GLN A 392 8.32 -17.07 -74.49
C GLN A 392 9.02 -17.88 -75.60
N VAL A 393 8.56 -19.11 -75.85
CA VAL A 393 9.06 -19.96 -76.95
C VAL A 393 8.78 -19.31 -78.32
N LEU A 394 7.58 -18.77 -78.54
CA LEU A 394 7.22 -18.08 -79.80
C LEU A 394 8.01 -16.79 -80.02
N ALA A 395 8.36 -16.07 -78.95
CA ALA A 395 9.17 -14.86 -79.03
C ALA A 395 10.66 -15.15 -79.31
N GLY A 396 11.07 -16.42 -79.45
CA GLY A 396 12.47 -16.80 -79.63
C GLY A 396 13.34 -16.51 -78.41
N MET A 397 12.72 -16.22 -77.25
CA MET A 397 13.41 -16.08 -75.99
C MET A 397 13.72 -17.49 -75.48
N HIS A 398 14.84 -18.06 -75.95
CA HIS A 398 15.41 -19.24 -75.32
C HIS A 398 15.64 -18.94 -73.84
N GLU A 399 15.41 -19.92 -72.95
CA GLU A 399 15.68 -19.83 -71.50
C GLU A 399 17.14 -19.42 -71.28
N SER A 400 17.45 -18.13 -71.32
CA SER A 400 18.37 -17.59 -70.34
C SER A 400 17.57 -17.65 -69.04
N GLU A 401 18.11 -18.30 -68.02
CA GLU A 401 17.57 -18.20 -66.68
C GLU A 401 17.53 -16.71 -66.33
N SER A 402 16.37 -16.08 -66.53
CA SER A 402 16.14 -14.70 -66.16
C SER A 402 16.55 -14.57 -64.69
N GLU A 403 17.27 -13.52 -64.32
CA GLU A 403 17.70 -13.26 -62.95
C GLU A 403 16.53 -13.39 -61.95
N GLU A 404 15.30 -13.12 -62.42
CA GLU A 404 14.07 -13.28 -61.68
C GLU A 404 13.76 -14.77 -61.37
N THR A 405 13.99 -15.69 -62.30
CA THR A 405 13.78 -17.13 -62.07
C THR A 405 14.79 -17.71 -61.09
N LEU A 406 16.05 -17.28 -61.15
CA LEU A 406 17.09 -17.62 -60.18
C LEU A 406 16.78 -17.02 -58.81
N PHE A 407 16.31 -15.78 -58.77
CA PHE A 407 15.85 -15.13 -57.54
C PHE A 407 14.70 -15.90 -56.87
N TRP A 408 13.64 -16.26 -57.62
CA TRP A 408 12.53 -17.03 -57.07
C TRP A 408 12.91 -18.46 -56.70
N LYS A 409 13.89 -19.06 -57.37
CA LYS A 409 14.44 -20.36 -57.00
C LYS A 409 15.21 -20.27 -55.68
N GLY A 410 16.09 -19.28 -55.54
CA GLY A 410 16.81 -19.00 -54.29
C GLY A 410 15.86 -18.64 -53.14
N PHE A 411 14.80 -17.86 -53.41
CA PHE A 411 13.79 -17.54 -52.42
C PHE A 411 13.03 -18.79 -51.94
N ARG A 412 12.64 -19.70 -52.85
CA ARG A 412 11.99 -20.97 -52.47
C ARG A 412 12.92 -21.89 -51.68
N GLU A 413 14.21 -21.94 -52.03
CA GLU A 413 15.21 -22.71 -51.29
C GLU A 413 15.43 -22.13 -49.89
N MET A 414 15.50 -20.80 -49.77
CA MET A 414 15.59 -20.11 -48.49
C MET A 414 14.36 -20.34 -47.61
N ASP A 415 13.15 -20.24 -48.19
CA ASP A 415 11.89 -20.50 -47.50
C ASP A 415 11.81 -21.96 -47.03
N LYS A 416 12.25 -22.92 -47.87
CA LYS A 416 12.35 -24.33 -47.48
C LYS A 416 13.32 -24.55 -46.32
N CYS A 417 14.49 -23.93 -46.34
CA CYS A 417 15.46 -23.99 -45.24
C CYS A 417 14.89 -23.37 -43.96
N TRP A 418 14.18 -22.23 -44.08
CA TRP A 418 13.54 -21.58 -42.95
C TRP A 418 12.50 -22.48 -42.29
N TRP A 419 11.64 -23.13 -43.07
CA TRP A 419 10.65 -24.09 -42.55
C TRP A 419 11.30 -25.33 -41.91
N GLN A 420 12.42 -25.80 -42.45
CA GLN A 420 13.17 -26.89 -41.84
C GLN A 420 13.78 -26.48 -40.50
N VAL A 421 14.41 -25.31 -40.42
CA VAL A 421 14.95 -24.75 -39.16
C VAL A 421 13.84 -24.55 -38.15
N LYS A 422 12.70 -24.00 -38.58
CA LYS A 422 11.54 -23.81 -37.71
C LYS A 422 11.03 -25.14 -37.15
N ARG A 423 10.92 -26.17 -38.00
CA ARG A 423 10.50 -27.51 -37.55
C ARG A 423 11.50 -28.11 -36.56
N MET A 424 12.80 -28.02 -36.83
CA MET A 424 13.82 -28.51 -35.88
C MET A 424 13.74 -27.77 -34.55
N ALA A 425 13.49 -26.46 -34.56
CA ALA A 425 13.31 -25.68 -33.33
C ALA A 425 12.04 -26.09 -32.55
N GLU A 426 10.94 -26.41 -33.25
CA GLU A 426 9.72 -26.94 -32.64
C GLU A 426 9.98 -28.33 -32.00
N GLU A 427 10.69 -29.22 -32.69
CA GLU A 427 11.07 -30.55 -32.17
C GLU A 427 12.00 -30.45 -30.93
N GLU A 428 12.97 -29.54 -30.95
CA GLU A 428 13.85 -29.27 -29.79
C GLU A 428 13.05 -28.70 -28.60
N MET A 429 12.07 -27.83 -28.86
CA MET A 429 11.24 -27.26 -27.81
C MET A 429 10.34 -28.32 -27.17
N GLU A 430 9.77 -29.24 -27.96
CA GLU A 430 9.03 -30.41 -27.43
C GLU A 430 9.94 -31.31 -26.58
N LEU A 431 11.20 -31.48 -26.97
CA LEU A 431 12.17 -32.25 -26.20
C LEU A 431 12.48 -31.59 -24.84
N ILE A 432 12.68 -30.27 -24.84
CA ILE A 432 12.89 -29.48 -23.62
C ILE A 432 11.68 -29.58 -22.68
N ASP A 433 10.46 -29.49 -23.23
CA ASP A 433 9.24 -29.62 -22.44
C ASP A 433 9.11 -31.02 -21.81
N TYR A 434 9.50 -32.06 -22.55
CA TYR A 434 9.56 -33.42 -22.02
C TYR A 434 10.62 -33.56 -20.91
N GLU A 435 11.84 -33.06 -21.11
CA GLU A 435 12.89 -33.07 -20.09
C GLU A 435 12.45 -32.33 -18.83
N LYS A 436 11.84 -31.15 -18.99
CA LYS A 436 11.29 -30.37 -17.88
C LYS A 436 10.21 -31.15 -17.11
N PHE A 437 9.29 -31.80 -17.82
CA PHE A 437 8.29 -32.67 -17.19
C PHE A 437 8.93 -33.81 -16.39
N THR A 438 9.97 -34.47 -16.93
CA THR A 438 10.68 -35.53 -16.21
C THR A 438 11.42 -35.01 -14.98
N LEU A 439 12.01 -33.82 -15.06
CA LEU A 439 12.66 -33.15 -13.93
C LEU A 439 11.65 -32.80 -12.84
N ASP A 440 10.45 -32.34 -13.20
CA ASP A 440 9.38 -32.05 -12.24
C ASP A 440 8.91 -33.32 -11.52
N ILE A 441 8.78 -34.45 -12.23
CA ILE A 441 8.49 -35.76 -11.61
C ILE A 441 9.60 -36.15 -10.62
N LEU A 442 10.87 -36.10 -11.05
CA LEU A 442 12.00 -36.46 -10.20
C LEU A 442 12.09 -35.55 -8.97
N LYS A 443 11.85 -34.25 -9.14
CA LYS A 443 11.79 -33.28 -8.04
C LYS A 443 10.66 -33.62 -7.06
N GLY A 444 9.49 -33.98 -7.57
CA GLY A 444 8.36 -34.45 -6.75
C GLY A 444 8.69 -35.72 -5.96
N GLU A 445 9.34 -36.69 -6.58
CA GLU A 445 9.74 -37.93 -5.90
C GLU A 445 10.84 -37.69 -4.87
N ILE A 446 11.81 -36.81 -5.15
CA ILE A 446 12.82 -36.39 -4.17
C ILE A 446 12.15 -35.74 -2.95
N GLU A 447 11.17 -34.87 -3.17
CA GLU A 447 10.44 -34.22 -2.07
C GLU A 447 9.59 -35.23 -1.27
N ARG A 448 9.01 -36.23 -1.95
CA ARG A 448 8.32 -37.35 -1.31
C ARG A 448 9.27 -38.20 -0.46
N LEU A 449 10.45 -38.53 -0.98
CA LEU A 449 11.46 -39.28 -0.24
C LEU A 449 12.02 -38.48 0.94
N ARG A 450 12.21 -37.17 0.77
CA ARG A 450 12.64 -36.25 1.83
C ARG A 450 11.61 -36.22 2.97
N SER A 451 10.33 -36.04 2.66
CA SER A 451 9.26 -36.05 3.67
C SER A 451 9.12 -37.40 4.38
N LEU A 452 9.29 -38.52 3.68
CA LEU A 452 9.37 -39.86 4.29
C LEU A 452 10.57 -40.01 5.24
N SER A 453 11.73 -39.49 4.87
CA SER A 453 12.94 -39.56 5.69
C SER A 453 12.90 -38.69 6.95
N GLN A 454 12.14 -37.59 6.93
CA GLN A 454 11.94 -36.71 8.08
C GLN A 454 10.87 -37.23 9.05
N SER A 455 10.04 -38.19 8.61
CA SER A 455 8.93 -38.75 9.39
C SER A 455 9.26 -40.08 10.08
N CYS A 456 10.45 -40.66 9.82
CA CYS A 456 11.05 -41.78 10.54
C CYS A 456 12.12 -41.26 11.49
#